data_AF-A0A9W7GPJ3-F1
#
_entry.id   AF-A0A9W7GPJ3-F1
#
_cell.length_a   1.000
_cell.length_b   1.000
_cell.length_c   1.000
_cell.angle_alpha   90.00
_cell.angle_beta   90.00
_cell.angle_gamma   90.00
#
_symmetry.space_group_name_H-M   'P 1'
#
loop_
_entity.id
_entity.type
_entity.pdbx_description
1 polymer ?
#
loop_
_entity_poly.entity_id
_entity_poly.type
_entity_poly.pdbx_seq_one_letter_code
_entity_poly.pdbx_strand_id
1 'polypeptide(L)'
;MAWLTNSMGSHISRTYLLFKSAKEMRDAVKENYSDMGNASQVFEIKLKLKDIRQGTLEVTQYYNNLKIFWQELDMYYEADWGEGLEHTKFVKPIF
;
A
#
# COMPACT_ATOMS: atom_id res chain seq x y z
N MET A 1 -21.01 17.20 6.34
CA MET A 1 -20.58 16.26 7.40
C MET A 1 -21.50 15.05 7.54
N ALA A 2 -22.83 15.21 7.50
CA ALA A 2 -23.78 14.09 7.62
C ALA A 2 -23.53 12.93 6.64
N TRP A 3 -23.14 13.21 5.39
CA TRP A 3 -22.82 12.17 4.41
C TRP A 3 -21.58 11.33 4.81
N LEU A 4 -20.57 11.94 5.43
CA LEU A 4 -19.36 11.26 5.90
C LEU A 4 -19.64 10.41 7.13
N THR A 5 -20.44 10.93 8.06
CA THR A 5 -20.81 10.20 9.28
C THR A 5 -21.77 9.04 8.98
N ASN A 6 -22.60 9.17 7.94
CA ASN A 6 -23.52 8.13 7.50
C ASN A 6 -22.83 7.01 6.70
N SER A 7 -21.67 7.28 6.09
CA SER A 7 -20.86 6.25 5.42
C SER A 7 -19.94 5.48 6.38
N MET A 8 -19.85 5.89 7.65
CA MET A 8 -19.02 5.24 8.67
C MET A 8 -19.85 4.31 9.56
N GLY A 9 -19.20 3.26 10.09
CA GLY A 9 -19.81 2.44 11.14
C GLY A 9 -20.17 3.28 12.37
N SER A 10 -21.31 3.00 13.01
CA SER A 10 -21.87 3.81 14.10
C SER A 10 -20.95 4.00 15.30
N HIS A 11 -20.03 3.06 15.54
CA HIS A 11 -18.99 3.15 16.57
C HIS A 11 -17.88 4.13 16.20
N ILE A 12 -17.51 4.20 14.91
CA ILE A 12 -16.46 5.07 14.38
C ILE A 12 -16.98 6.50 14.27
N SER A 13 -18.19 6.69 13.73
CA SER A 13 -18.79 8.02 13.52
C SER A 13 -18.99 8.80 14.83
N ARG A 14 -19.25 8.10 15.94
CA ARG A 14 -19.43 8.70 17.27
C ARG A 14 -18.17 9.44 17.76
N THR A 15 -16.98 8.91 17.45
CA THR A 15 -15.68 9.51 17.79
C THR A 15 -15.42 10.80 17.03
N TYR A 16 -16.09 11.00 15.89
CA TYR A 16 -15.88 12.15 15.01
C TYR A 16 -16.96 13.24 15.11
N LEU A 17 -17.98 13.06 15.97
CA LEU A 17 -19.07 14.05 16.18
C LEU A 17 -18.59 15.40 16.73
N LEU A 18 -17.41 15.43 17.38
CA LEU A 18 -16.83 16.62 17.99
C LEU A 18 -15.92 17.43 17.05
N PHE A 19 -15.67 16.93 15.84
CA PHE A 19 -14.79 17.60 14.88
C PHE A 19 -15.49 18.79 14.23
N LYS A 20 -14.79 19.93 14.18
CA LYS A 20 -15.34 21.22 13.75
C LYS A 20 -15.25 21.41 12.23
N SER A 21 -14.45 20.60 11.55
CA SER A 21 -14.28 20.67 10.10
C SER A 21 -14.18 19.29 9.43
N ALA A 22 -14.54 19.24 8.14
CA ALA A 22 -14.37 18.07 7.29
C ALA A 22 -12.91 17.65 7.14
N LYS A 23 -11.99 18.63 7.19
CA LYS A 23 -10.55 18.41 7.06
C LYS A 23 -10.00 17.67 8.27
N GLU A 24 -10.28 18.14 9.48
CA GLU A 24 -9.80 17.49 10.71
C GLU A 24 -10.37 16.07 10.84
N MET A 25 -11.63 15.83 10.45
CA MET A 25 -12.20 14.48 10.41
C MET A 25 -11.47 13.59 9.40
N ARG A 26 -11.19 14.09 8.19
CA ARG A 26 -10.44 13.33 7.17
C ARG A 26 -9.02 13.01 7.62
N ASP A 27 -8.34 13.98 8.22
CA ASP A 27 -6.95 13.83 8.69
C ASP A 27 -6.89 12.82 9.84
N ALA A 28 -7.82 12.87 10.80
CA ALA A 28 -7.89 11.92 11.90
C ALA A 28 -8.32 10.50 11.45
N VAL A 29 -9.20 10.38 10.44
CA VAL A 29 -9.51 9.07 9.81
C VAL A 29 -8.27 8.50 9.13
N LYS A 30 -7.51 9.34 8.42
CA LYS A 30 -6.26 8.94 7.81
C LYS A 30 -5.22 8.52 8.87
N GLU A 31 -5.13 9.24 9.98
CA GLU A 31 -4.16 8.91 11.04
C GLU A 31 -4.52 7.60 11.78
N ASN A 32 -5.80 7.37 12.08
CA ASN A 32 -6.23 6.25 12.91
C ASN A 32 -6.57 4.98 12.12
N TYR A 33 -6.97 5.14 10.86
CA TYR A 33 -7.54 4.07 10.04
C TYR A 33 -7.00 4.03 8.62
N SER A 34 -6.07 4.92 8.23
CA SER A 34 -5.25 4.59 7.08
C SER A 34 -4.42 3.39 7.50
N ASP A 35 -4.49 2.31 6.73
CA ASP A 35 -3.41 1.34 6.75
C ASP A 35 -2.10 2.14 6.67
N MET A 36 -1.17 1.79 7.57
CA MET A 36 0.08 2.50 7.82
C MET A 36 0.96 2.45 6.56
N GLY A 37 0.60 3.26 5.56
CA GLY A 37 1.12 3.22 4.20
C GLY A 37 0.68 1.99 3.40
N ASN A 38 1.42 1.72 2.32
CA ASN A 38 1.26 0.54 1.47
C ASN A 38 1.86 -0.74 2.09
N ALA A 39 2.04 -0.79 3.41
CA ALA A 39 2.81 -1.80 4.10
C ALA A 39 2.21 -3.22 3.98
N SER A 40 0.88 -3.35 4.07
CA SER A 40 0.20 -4.63 3.89
C SER A 40 0.38 -5.16 2.47
N GLN A 41 0.19 -4.30 1.46
CA GLN A 41 0.34 -4.62 0.05
C GLN A 41 1.80 -5.01 -0.28
N VAL A 42 2.77 -4.25 0.24
CA VAL A 42 4.20 -4.57 0.09
C VAL A 42 4.54 -5.91 0.73
N PHE A 43 4.01 -6.20 1.92
CA PHE A 43 4.22 -7.48 2.59
C PHE A 43 3.66 -8.65 1.78
N GLU A 44 2.45 -8.53 1.26
CA GLU A 44 1.84 -9.54 0.41
C GLU A 44 2.65 -9.82 -0.86
N ILE A 45 3.14 -8.78 -1.54
CA ILE A 45 3.96 -8.96 -2.75
C ILE A 45 5.30 -9.61 -2.41
N LYS A 46 5.92 -9.24 -1.28
CA LYS A 46 7.14 -9.92 -0.81
C LYS A 46 6.91 -11.39 -0.52
N LEU A 47 5.75 -11.77 0.04
CA LEU A 47 5.40 -13.18 0.21
C LEU A 47 5.26 -13.89 -1.13
N LYS A 48 4.55 -13.30 -2.11
CA LYS A 48 4.42 -13.86 -3.46
C LYS A 48 5.78 -14.04 -4.14
N LEU A 49 6.67 -13.05 -4.04
CA LEU A 49 8.04 -13.12 -4.57
C LEU A 49 8.91 -14.17 -3.88
N LYS A 50 8.73 -14.38 -2.58
CA LYS A 50 9.45 -15.43 -1.83
C LYS A 50 9.01 -16.83 -2.26
N ASP A 51 7.71 -16.99 -2.55
CA ASP A 51 7.11 -18.29 -2.82
C ASP A 51 7.13 -18.67 -4.32
N ILE A 52 7.34 -17.69 -5.21
CA ILE A 52 7.36 -17.96 -6.66
C ILE A 52 8.58 -18.81 -7.04
N ARG A 53 8.32 -19.84 -7.86
CA ARG A 53 9.33 -20.72 -8.44
C ARG A 53 9.00 -20.92 -9.91
N GLN A 54 10.00 -21.08 -10.77
CA GLN A 54 9.78 -21.30 -12.20
C GLN A 54 8.92 -22.56 -12.43
N GLY A 55 9.22 -23.66 -11.73
CA GLY A 55 8.48 -24.91 -11.85
C GLY A 55 8.42 -25.41 -13.30
N THR A 56 7.21 -25.58 -13.82
CA THR A 56 6.94 -26.00 -15.21
C THR A 56 6.67 -24.83 -16.16
N LEU A 57 6.77 -23.58 -15.69
CA LEU A 57 6.57 -22.40 -16.53
C LEU A 57 7.72 -22.24 -17.52
N GLU A 58 7.38 -21.72 -18.70
CA GLU A 58 8.40 -21.24 -19.63
C GLU A 58 9.18 -20.09 -18.98
N VAL A 59 10.49 -20.00 -19.27
CA VAL A 59 11.38 -18.96 -18.76
C VAL A 59 10.79 -17.57 -18.99
N THR A 60 10.23 -17.32 -20.18
CA THR A 60 9.59 -16.05 -20.55
C THR A 60 8.41 -15.70 -19.63
N GLN A 61 7.57 -16.69 -19.31
CA GLN A 61 6.41 -16.50 -18.45
C GLN A 61 6.81 -16.25 -17.00
N TYR A 62 7.77 -17.04 -16.49
CA TYR A 62 8.30 -16.85 -15.15
C TYR A 62 8.94 -15.46 -14.98
N TYR A 63 9.76 -15.04 -15.95
CA TYR A 63 10.37 -13.72 -15.95
C TYR A 63 9.34 -12.58 -15.95
N ASN A 64 8.29 -12.69 -16.78
CA ASN A 64 7.23 -11.68 -16.81
C ASN A 64 6.49 -11.60 -15.47
N ASN A 65 6.21 -12.73 -14.82
CA ASN A 65 5.57 -12.74 -13.49
C ASN A 65 6.45 -12.06 -12.43
N LEU A 66 7.75 -12.35 -12.40
CA LEU A 66 8.69 -11.65 -11.53
C LEU A 66 8.70 -10.15 -11.81
N LYS A 67 8.78 -9.77 -13.08
CA LYS A 67 8.82 -8.36 -13.50
C LYS A 67 7.59 -7.59 -13.03
N ILE A 68 6.40 -8.18 -13.12
CA ILE A 68 5.15 -7.58 -12.64
C ILE A 68 5.22 -7.30 -11.14
N PHE A 69 5.60 -8.29 -10.33
CA PHE A 69 5.69 -8.11 -8.88
C PHE A 69 6.72 -7.04 -8.48
N TRP A 70 7.85 -6.95 -9.19
CA TRP A 70 8.83 -5.89 -8.95
C TRP A 70 8.30 -4.50 -9.30
N GLN A 71 7.59 -4.37 -10.43
CA GLN A 71 6.97 -3.09 -10.81
C GLN A 71 5.89 -2.66 -9.81
N GLU A 72 5.13 -3.61 -9.29
CA GLU A 72 4.11 -3.37 -8.27
C GLU A 72 4.73 -2.87 -6.96
N LEU A 73 5.87 -3.47 -6.53
CA LEU A 73 6.64 -2.96 -5.39
C LEU A 73 7.15 -1.54 -5.63
N ASP A 74 7.72 -1.25 -6.80
CA ASP A 74 8.19 0.09 -7.14
C ASP A 74 7.05 1.11 -7.02
N MET A 75 5.85 0.80 -7.51
CA MET A 75 4.68 1.69 -7.37
C MET A 75 4.31 1.99 -5.92
N TYR A 76 4.35 0.98 -5.05
CA TYR A 76 4.00 1.15 -3.65
C TYR A 76 5.08 1.88 -2.84
N TYR A 77 6.34 1.74 -3.23
CA TYR A 77 7.43 2.53 -2.66
C TYR A 77 7.38 3.98 -3.15
N GLU A 78 7.23 4.25 -4.45
CA GLU A 78 7.08 5.61 -5.00
C GLU A 78 5.89 6.37 -4.42
N ALA A 79 4.79 5.67 -4.07
CA ALA A 79 3.64 6.27 -3.40
C ALA A 79 3.88 6.60 -1.92
N ASP A 80 4.89 6.02 -1.28
CA ASP A 80 5.30 6.27 0.11
C ASP A 80 6.36 7.39 0.20
N TRP A 81 7.10 7.66 -0.88
CA TRP A 81 8.21 8.64 -0.95
C TRP A 81 7.76 10.10 -1.07
N GLY A 82 6.87 10.54 -0.18
CA GLY A 82 6.56 11.95 0.06
C GLY A 82 7.53 12.66 1.01
N GLU A 83 8.40 11.93 1.73
CA GLU A 83 9.37 12.54 2.64
C GLU A 83 10.59 11.61 2.86
N GLY A 84 11.71 12.01 2.25
CA GLY A 84 13.07 11.68 2.71
C GLY A 84 13.46 10.22 2.83
N LEU A 85 14.10 9.68 1.80
CA LEU A 85 15.46 9.12 1.88
C LEU A 85 15.96 8.88 0.45
N GLU A 86 17.07 9.54 0.14
CA GLU A 86 17.80 9.39 -1.11
C GLU A 86 18.20 7.93 -1.38
N HIS A 87 17.97 7.51 -2.62
CA HIS A 87 18.77 6.51 -3.33
C HIS A 87 18.92 5.11 -2.69
N THR A 88 17.93 4.25 -2.90
CA THR A 88 18.21 2.84 -3.21
C THR A 88 17.26 2.34 -4.29
N LYS A 89 17.58 2.66 -5.55
CA LYS A 89 17.11 1.83 -6.67
C LYS A 89 17.57 0.41 -6.35
N PHE A 90 16.64 -0.49 -6.06
CA PHE A 90 16.96 -1.91 -5.91
C PHE A 90 17.67 -2.33 -7.20
N VAL A 91 18.98 -2.59 -7.10
CA VAL A 91 19.77 -3.12 -8.21
C VAL A 91 19.20 -4.50 -8.47
N LYS A 92 18.43 -4.62 -9.56
CA LYS A 92 17.83 -5.87 -10.02
C LYS A 92 18.92 -6.96 -9.99
N PRO A 93 18.72 -8.08 -9.27
CA PRO A 93 19.65 -9.19 -9.35
C PRO A 93 19.65 -9.69 -10.79
N ILE A 94 20.81 -9.63 -11.43
CA ILE A 94 21.04 -10.24 -12.73
C ILE A 94 21.16 -11.73 -12.47
N PHE A 95 20.11 -12.47 -12.82
CA PHE A 95 20.21 -13.88 -13.19
C PHE A 95 19.76 -14.01 -14.63
#